data_AF-A0A257WY57-F1
#
_entry.id   AF-A0A257WY57-F1
#
_cell.length_a   1.000
_cell.length_b   1.000
_cell.length_c   1.000
_cell.angle_alpha   90.00
_cell.angle_beta   90.00
_cell.angle_gamma   90.00
#
_symmetry.space_group_name_H-M   'P 1'
#
loop_
_entity.id
_entity.type
_entity.pdbx_description
1 polymer ?
#
loop_
_entity_poly.entity_id
_entity_poly.type
_entity_poly.pdbx_seq_one_letter_code
_entity_poly.pdbx_strand_id
1 'polypeptide(L)' 'MSTDLFPAAPDKHALERGDQLAPRFNADGLVVAVAQHADTGEILMLAWMNDQALKLTVETGVAHYFSRSR' A
#
# COMPACT_ATOMS: atom_id res chain seq x y z
N MET A 1 12.74 -5.47 -17.80
CA MET A 1 13.07 -5.97 -16.46
C MET A 1 12.08 -5.34 -15.51
N SER A 2 11.16 -6.12 -14.94
CA SER A 2 10.12 -5.57 -14.05
C SER A 2 10.80 -5.09 -12.78
N THR A 3 10.85 -3.78 -12.58
CA THR A 3 11.31 -3.20 -11.30
C THR A 3 10.23 -3.54 -10.29
N ASP A 4 10.58 -4.24 -9.22
CA ASP A 4 9.62 -4.49 -8.16
C ASP A 4 9.28 -3.14 -7.52
N LEU A 5 8.03 -2.68 -7.71
CA LEU A 5 7.60 -1.35 -7.31
C LEU A 5 7.75 -1.12 -5.79
N PHE A 6 7.71 -2.22 -5.01
CA PHE A 6 7.77 -2.23 -3.57
C PHE A 6 8.86 -3.17 -3.07
N PRO A 7 10.13 -2.73 -3.03
CA PRO A 7 11.21 -3.57 -2.52
C PRO A 7 11.07 -3.85 -1.03
N ALA A 8 11.64 -4.95 -0.56
CA ALA A 8 11.76 -5.21 0.87
C ALA A 8 12.76 -4.24 1.51
N ALA A 9 12.38 -3.60 2.62
CA ALA A 9 13.30 -2.75 3.38
C ALA A 9 14.44 -3.61 3.99
N PRO A 10 15.71 -3.20 3.87
CA PRO A 10 16.85 -3.97 4.38
C PRO A 10 16.90 -4.00 5.92
N ASP A 11 16.39 -2.96 6.57
CA ASP A 11 16.30 -2.86 8.03
C ASP A 11 15.13 -1.95 8.47
N LYS A 12 14.94 -1.83 9.79
CA LYS A 12 13.86 -1.03 10.38
C LYS A 12 14.03 0.47 10.12
N HIS A 13 15.27 0.97 10.07
CA HIS A 13 15.51 2.39 9.84
C HIS A 13 15.10 2.77 8.41
N ALA A 14 15.48 1.95 7.43
CA ALA A 14 15.06 2.12 6.05
C ALA A 14 13.53 2.05 5.89
N LEU A 15 12.85 1.18 6.64
CA LEU A 15 11.38 1.10 6.62
C LEU A 15 10.69 2.36 7.17
N GLU A 16 11.22 2.93 8.26
CA GLU A 16 10.58 4.05 8.96
C GLU A 16 11.01 5.43 8.43
N ARG A 17 12.20 5.53 7.83
CA ARG A 17 12.82 6.81 7.44
C ARG A 17 13.48 6.81 6.06
N GLY A 18 13.33 5.73 5.28
CA GLY A 18 13.82 5.67 3.91
C GLY A 18 12.98 6.51 2.94
N ASP A 19 13.48 6.63 1.70
CA ASP A 19 12.83 7.31 0.59
C ASP A 19 12.06 6.35 -0.35
N GLN A 20 12.32 5.04 -0.22
CA GLN A 20 11.61 4.00 -0.94
C GLN A 20 10.38 3.55 -0.16
N LEU A 21 9.23 3.50 -0.84
CA LEU A 21 8.04 2.89 -0.28
C LEU A 21 8.23 1.36 -0.23
N ALA A 22 8.41 0.83 0.98
CA ALA A 22 8.60 -0.60 1.25
C ALA A 22 7.52 -1.12 2.21
N PRO A 23 6.25 -1.29 1.75
CA PRO A 23 5.15 -1.70 2.60
C PRO A 23 5.41 -3.07 3.23
N ARG A 24 5.25 -3.16 4.55
CA ARG A 24 5.32 -4.43 5.26
C ARG A 24 3.96 -5.12 5.26
N PHE A 25 3.75 -6.02 4.32
CA PHE A 25 2.57 -6.87 4.28
C PHE A 25 2.53 -7.82 5.49
N ASN A 26 1.34 -8.13 5.97
CA ASN A 26 1.12 -9.10 7.04
C ASN A 26 1.28 -10.54 6.53
N ALA A 27 1.03 -11.54 7.39
CA ALA A 27 1.13 -12.96 7.03
C ALA A 27 0.18 -13.39 5.88
N ASP A 28 -0.90 -12.65 5.66
CA ASP A 28 -1.87 -12.89 4.58
C ASP A 28 -1.50 -12.15 3.29
N GLY A 29 -0.36 -11.46 3.25
CA GLY A 29 0.06 -10.66 2.09
C GLY A 29 -0.73 -9.35 1.95
N LEU A 30 -1.25 -8.81 3.05
CA LEU A 30 -2.12 -7.62 3.07
C LEU A 30 -1.51 -6.44 3.83
N VAL A 31 -1.84 -5.22 3.38
CA VAL A 31 -1.59 -3.96 4.07
C VAL A 31 -2.91 -3.22 4.27
N VAL A 32 -3.01 -2.46 5.37
CA VAL A 32 -4.17 -1.58 5.63
C VAL A 32 -4.04 -0.32 4.77
N ALA A 33 -5.11 0.05 4.09
CA ALA A 33 -5.23 1.30 3.36
C ALA A 33 -6.33 2.16 3.99
N VAL A 34 -6.01 3.42 4.29
CA VAL A 34 -6.97 4.41 4.79
C VAL A 34 -7.14 5.48 3.72
N ALA A 35 -8.35 5.62 3.19
CA ALA A 35 -8.68 6.67 2.24
C ALA A 35 -9.08 7.92 3.03
N GLN A 36 -8.40 9.03 2.74
CA GLN A 36 -8.64 10.32 3.36
C GLN A 36 -8.96 11.35 2.27
N HIS A 37 -9.92 12.23 2.51
CA HIS A 37 -10.18 13.35 1.64
C HIS A 37 -8.96 14.29 1.62
N ALA A 38 -8.44 14.57 0.42
CA ALA A 38 -7.18 15.29 0.25
C ALA A 38 -7.18 16.70 0.87
N ASP A 39 -8.28 17.44 0.74
CA ASP A 39 -8.36 18.83 1.23
C ASP A 39 -8.82 18.95 2.70
N THR A 40 -9.77 18.14 3.15
CA THR A 40 -10.41 18.29 4.47
C THR A 40 -9.77 17.41 5.55
N GLY A 41 -9.05 16.37 5.15
CA GLY A 41 -8.55 15.37 6.09
C GLY A 41 -9.63 14.41 6.62
N GLU A 42 -10.86 14.46 6.11
CA GLU A 42 -11.91 13.52 6.50
C GLU A 42 -11.53 12.08 6.13
N ILE A 43 -11.68 11.14 7.07
CA ILE A 43 -11.44 9.73 6.81
C ILE A 43 -12.68 9.14 6.14
N LEU A 44 -12.51 8.69 4.90
CA LEU A 44 -13.60 8.20 4.05
C LEU A 44 -13.79 6.68 4.17
N MET A 45 -12.69 5.93 4.31
CA MET A 45 -12.72 4.47 4.27
C MET A 45 -11.48 3.85 4.92
N LEU A 46 -11.66 2.65 5.49
CA LEU A 46 -10.58 1.70 5.78
C LEU A 46 -10.80 0.41 4.98
N ALA A 47 -9.75 -0.06 4.30
CA ALA A 47 -9.78 -1.28 3.50
C ALA A 47 -8.43 -2.01 3.53
N TRP A 48 -8.34 -3.13 2.81
CA TRP A 48 -7.12 -3.91 2.64
C TRP A 48 -6.62 -3.81 1.20
N MET A 49 -5.31 -3.87 1.01
CA MET A 49 -4.67 -4.02 -0.29
C MET A 49 -3.69 -5.19 -0.22
N ASN A 50 -3.67 -6.05 -1.25
CA ASN A 50 -2.56 -6.96 -1.51
C ASN A 50 -1.53 -6.25 -2.42
N ASP A 51 -0.41 -6.90 -2.72
CA ASP A 51 0.65 -6.36 -3.59
C ASP A 51 0.11 -5.85 -4.94
N GLN A 52 -0.74 -6.64 -5.60
CA GLN A 52 -1.33 -6.27 -6.90
C GLN A 52 -2.24 -5.03 -6.81
N ALA A 53 -3.12 -4.96 -5.81
CA ALA A 53 -4.03 -3.83 -5.64
C ALA A 53 -3.27 -2.53 -5.36
N LEU A 54 -2.19 -2.60 -4.59
CA LEU A 54 -1.34 -1.44 -4.34
C LEU A 54 -0.57 -1.02 -5.60
N LYS A 55 -0.03 -1.98 -6.38
CA LYS A 55 0.64 -1.70 -7.67
C LYS A 55 -0.30 -1.01 -8.66
N LEU A 56 -1.50 -1.56 -8.86
CA LEU A 56 -2.52 -0.96 -9.72
C LEU A 56 -2.94 0.43 -9.26
N THR A 57 -3.01 0.66 -7.93
CA THR A 57 -3.35 1.99 -7.40
C THR A 57 -2.33 3.05 -7.80
N VAL A 58 -1.04 2.73 -7.71
CA VAL A 58 0.05 3.63 -8.12
C VAL A 58 0.06 3.82 -9.64
N GLU A 59 -0.09 2.74 -10.41
CA GLU A 59 -0.02 2.76 -11.87
C GLU A 59 -1.20 3.52 -12.51
N THR A 60 -2.41 3.35 -11.99
CA THR A 60 -3.63 3.91 -12.58
C THR A 60 -4.04 5.25 -11.98
N GLY A 61 -3.54 5.58 -10.78
CA GLY A 61 -4.03 6.72 -9.99
C GLY A 61 -5.44 6.52 -9.42
N VAL A 62 -6.01 5.31 -9.50
CA VAL A 62 -7.33 4.96 -8.97
C VAL A 62 -7.17 3.98 -7.82
N ALA A 63 -7.86 4.20 -6.70
CA ALA A 63 -7.76 3.30 -5.55
C ALA A 63 -8.33 1.90 -5.86
N HIS A 64 -7.47 0.88 -5.83
CA HIS A 64 -7.83 -0.53 -5.94
C HIS A 64 -7.69 -1.21 -4.59
N TYR A 65 -8.69 -2.00 -4.18
CA TYR A 65 -8.68 -2.70 -2.88
C TYR A 65 -8.80 -4.21 -3.07
N PHE A 66 -8.39 -4.95 -2.04
CA PHE A 66 -8.52 -6.39 -1.95
C PHE A 66 -9.64 -6.78 -0.98
N SER A 67 -10.62 -7.54 -1.47
CA SER A 67 -11.70 -8.09 -0.66
C SER A 67 -11.25 -9.37 0.02
N ARG A 68 -11.25 -9.41 1.36
CA ARG A 68 -10.88 -10.62 2.12
C ARG A 68 -11.97 -11.70 2.17
N SER A 69 -13.16 -11.40 1.68
CA SER A 69 -14.32 -12.31 1.72
C SER A 69 -14.65 -12.95 0.37
N ARG A 70 -13.90 -12.61 -0.68
CA ARG A 70 -14.13 -13.08 -2.05
C ARG A 70 -12.91 -13.86 -2.54
#